data_AF-A0A8K0W4D0-F1
#
_entry.id   AF-A0A8K0W4D0-F1
#
_cell.length_a   1.000
_cell.length_b   1.000
_cell.length_c   1.000
_cell.angle_alpha   90.00
_cell.angle_beta   90.00
_cell.angle_gamma   90.00
#
_symmetry.space_group_name_H-M   'P 1'
#
loop_
_entity.id
_entity.type
_entity.pdbx_description
1 polymer ?
#
loop_
_entity_poly.entity_id
_entity_poly.type
_entity_poly.pdbx_seq_one_letter_code
_entity_poly.pdbx_strand_id
1 'polypeptide(L)'
;MASNELEDQPVVAGENEYAEDSSDDAIPATKSGVRLDPKAKLHTPTPKFNKNDIVHAALLIGNDRIKGTFQVYQSQYNRERAVFEYQLVDPYRGTIVKNGAWIRERDLRIEKRG
;
A
#
# COMPACT_ATOMS: atom_id res chain seq x y z
N MET A 1 17.06 62.80 -11.61
CA MET A 1 18.46 62.81 -11.15
C MET A 1 18.58 61.80 -10.03
N ALA A 2 19.47 60.83 -10.20
CA ALA A 2 20.04 59.92 -9.18
C ALA A 2 19.08 58.94 -8.48
N SER A 3 19.41 57.68 -8.18
CA SER A 3 20.48 56.76 -8.57
C SER A 3 19.96 55.40 -8.07
N ASN A 4 19.84 54.37 -8.92
CA ASN A 4 19.52 53.02 -8.45
C ASN A 4 20.81 52.39 -7.93
N GLU A 5 20.83 52.03 -6.65
CA GLU A 5 21.88 51.24 -6.01
C GLU A 5 21.86 49.82 -6.60
N LEU A 6 22.99 49.39 -7.17
CA LEU A 6 23.24 48.00 -7.54
C LEU A 6 23.71 47.27 -6.27
N GLU A 7 22.94 46.27 -5.83
CA GLU A 7 23.40 45.30 -4.84
C GLU A 7 24.42 44.35 -5.51
N ASP A 8 25.68 44.45 -5.08
CA ASP A 8 26.74 43.51 -5.40
C ASP A 8 26.43 42.13 -4.79
N GLN A 9 26.37 41.09 -5.63
CA GLN A 9 26.38 39.71 -5.16
C GLN A 9 27.82 39.23 -4.99
N PRO A 10 28.16 38.50 -3.91
CA PRO A 10 29.51 37.98 -3.74
C PRO A 10 29.78 36.84 -4.71
N VAL A 11 30.87 36.99 -5.49
CA VAL A 11 31.48 35.93 -6.29
C VAL A 11 32.13 34.93 -5.33
N VAL A 12 31.58 33.73 -5.21
CA VAL A 12 32.26 32.62 -4.55
C VAL A 12 33.26 32.04 -5.53
N ALA A 13 34.53 32.43 -5.35
CA ALA A 13 35.67 31.85 -6.03
C ALA A 13 35.81 30.38 -5.64
N GLY A 14 35.96 29.52 -6.64
CA GLY A 14 36.07 28.09 -6.46
C GLY A 14 37.39 27.68 -5.81
N GLU A 15 37.28 26.83 -4.80
CA GLU A 15 38.34 25.91 -4.40
C GLU A 15 37.73 24.52 -4.47
N ASN A 16 37.97 23.84 -5.59
CA ASN A 16 37.72 22.41 -5.72
C ASN A 16 38.77 21.69 -4.88
N GLU A 17 38.45 21.43 -3.62
CA GLU A 17 39.13 20.40 -2.84
C GLU A 17 38.77 19.05 -3.48
N TYR A 18 39.78 18.40 -4.06
CA TYR A 18 39.69 17.01 -4.49
C TYR A 18 39.44 16.12 -3.27
N ALA A 19 38.17 15.86 -2.97
CA ALA A 19 37.78 14.75 -2.14
C ALA A 19 37.95 13.46 -2.97
N GLU A 20 39.13 12.85 -2.86
CA GLU A 20 39.31 11.43 -3.20
C GLU A 20 38.56 10.59 -2.17
N ASP A 21 37.23 10.54 -2.29
CA ASP A 21 36.45 9.43 -1.74
C ASP A 21 36.16 8.48 -2.91
N SER A 22 37.21 7.76 -3.32
CA SER A 22 37.03 6.54 -4.11
C SER A 22 36.47 5.46 -3.18
N SER A 23 35.23 5.64 -2.73
CA SER A 23 34.42 4.52 -2.30
C SER A 23 34.25 3.65 -3.53
N ASP A 24 35.08 2.61 -3.62
CA ASP A 24 34.94 1.49 -4.54
C ASP A 24 33.45 1.19 -4.65
N ASP A 25 32.88 1.56 -5.79
CA ASP A 25 31.54 1.20 -6.21
C ASP A 25 31.63 -0.30 -6.48
N ALA A 26 31.60 -1.09 -5.40
CA ALA A 26 31.82 -2.52 -5.41
C ALA A 26 30.60 -3.17 -6.07
N ILE A 27 30.59 -3.16 -7.40
CA ILE A 27 29.64 -3.88 -8.21
C ILE A 27 29.73 -5.34 -7.76
N PRO A 28 28.66 -5.92 -7.19
CA PRO A 28 28.73 -7.31 -6.77
C PRO A 28 29.05 -8.17 -8.01
N ALA A 29 30.20 -8.83 -7.98
CA ALA A 29 30.67 -9.69 -9.07
C ALA A 29 29.70 -10.83 -9.40
N THR A 30 28.78 -11.11 -8.47
CA THR A 30 27.81 -12.19 -8.57
C THR A 30 26.42 -11.61 -8.79
N LYS A 31 25.83 -11.90 -9.95
CA LYS A 31 24.39 -11.68 -10.17
C LYS A 31 23.62 -12.45 -9.10
N SER A 32 22.83 -11.77 -8.27
CA SER A 32 21.90 -12.43 -7.36
C SER A 32 20.82 -13.13 -8.18
N GLY A 33 20.97 -14.44 -8.35
CA GLY A 33 19.99 -15.27 -9.03
C GLY A 33 18.78 -15.48 -8.12
N VAL A 34 17.63 -14.89 -8.45
CA VAL A 34 16.35 -15.26 -7.82
C VAL A 34 15.94 -16.61 -8.39
N ARG A 35 16.23 -17.69 -7.68
CA ARG A 35 15.72 -19.02 -8.01
C ARG A 35 14.37 -19.21 -7.30
N LEU A 36 13.30 -19.30 -8.08
CA LEU A 36 12.01 -19.75 -7.57
C LEU A 36 12.14 -21.25 -7.30
N ASP A 37 12.12 -21.64 -6.02
CA ASP A 37 12.21 -23.04 -5.62
C ASP A 37 10.99 -23.80 -6.18
N PRO A 38 11.16 -24.81 -7.06
CA PRO A 38 10.04 -25.53 -7.65
C PRO A 38 9.24 -26.34 -6.62
N LYS A 39 9.82 -26.56 -5.43
CA LYS A 39 9.16 -27.20 -4.28
C LYS A 39 8.56 -26.20 -3.29
N ALA A 40 8.73 -24.89 -3.52
CA ALA A 40 7.94 -23.90 -2.80
C ALA A 40 6.48 -24.23 -3.12
N LYS A 41 5.77 -24.80 -2.14
CA LYS A 41 4.32 -24.97 -2.18
C LYS A 41 3.78 -23.64 -2.70
N LEU A 42 2.90 -23.65 -3.70
CA LEU A 42 2.20 -22.43 -4.12
C LEU A 42 1.59 -21.84 -2.85
N HIS A 43 2.28 -20.88 -2.25
CA HIS A 43 1.87 -20.32 -0.99
C HIS A 43 0.65 -19.49 -1.35
N THR A 44 -0.51 -19.97 -0.90
CA THR A 44 -1.68 -19.11 -0.95
C THR A 44 -1.29 -17.86 -0.17
N PRO A 45 -1.38 -16.66 -0.77
CA PRO A 45 -0.96 -15.45 -0.10
C PRO A 45 -1.70 -15.33 1.24
N THR A 46 -1.12 -14.66 2.22
CA THR A 46 -1.81 -14.42 3.48
C THR A 46 -2.86 -13.31 3.28
N PRO A 47 -4.07 -13.45 3.85
CA PRO A 47 -5.08 -12.40 3.75
C PRO A 47 -4.60 -11.13 4.48
N LYS A 48 -4.90 -9.95 3.92
CA LYS A 48 -4.55 -8.67 4.55
C LYS A 48 -5.36 -8.37 5.81
N PHE A 49 -6.64 -8.75 5.80
CA PHE A 49 -7.57 -8.56 6.90
C PHE A 49 -7.99 -9.91 7.49
N ASN A 50 -8.14 -9.95 8.81
CA ASN A 50 -8.60 -11.11 9.55
C ASN A 50 -10.08 -10.97 9.91
N LYS A 51 -10.68 -12.08 10.34
CA LYS A 51 -12.02 -12.06 10.91
C LYS A 51 -12.04 -11.13 12.13
N ASN A 52 -13.13 -10.37 12.27
CA ASN A 52 -13.39 -9.35 13.28
C ASN A 52 -12.59 -8.04 13.15
N ASP A 53 -11.68 -7.92 12.18
CA ASP A 53 -11.05 -6.64 11.87
C ASP A 53 -12.10 -5.59 11.47
N ILE A 54 -11.86 -4.35 11.87
CA ILE A 54 -12.69 -3.20 11.53
C ILE A 54 -12.08 -2.50 10.31
N VAL A 55 -12.88 -2.37 9.26
CA VAL A 55 -12.48 -1.81 7.97
C VAL A 55 -13.43 -0.72 7.52
N HIS A 56 -12.89 0.30 6.85
CA HIS A 56 -13.68 1.25 6.09
C HIS A 56 -13.88 0.75 4.66
N ALA A 57 -15.10 0.91 4.15
CA ALA A 57 -15.43 0.61 2.77
C ALA A 57 -16.44 1.61 2.19
N ALA A 58 -16.41 1.76 0.87
CA ALA A 58 -17.42 2.50 0.11
C ALA A 58 -18.19 1.52 -0.78
N LEU A 59 -19.45 1.27 -0.44
CA LEU A 59 -20.27 0.22 -1.04
C LEU A 59 -21.44 0.82 -1.82
N LEU A 60 -21.70 0.29 -3.02
CA LEU A 60 -22.89 0.64 -3.81
C LEU A 60 -24.03 -0.32 -3.47
N ILE A 61 -25.02 0.10 -2.68
CA ILE A 61 -26.20 -0.69 -2.33
C ILE A 61 -27.38 -0.15 -3.15
N GLY A 62 -27.82 -0.91 -4.16
CA GLY A 62 -28.72 -0.38 -5.18
C GLY A 62 -28.02 0.73 -5.97
N ASN A 63 -28.65 1.91 -6.02
CA ASN A 63 -28.08 3.11 -6.65
C ASN A 63 -27.31 4.01 -5.66
N ASP A 64 -27.34 3.71 -4.37
CA ASP A 64 -26.76 4.57 -3.35
C ASP A 64 -25.35 4.13 -2.97
N ARG A 65 -24.44 5.11 -2.89
CA ARG A 65 -23.08 4.89 -2.40
C ARG A 65 -23.00 5.17 -0.91
N ILE A 66 -22.86 4.12 -0.12
CA ILE A 66 -22.73 4.19 1.33
C ILE A 66 -21.26 4.05 1.68
N LYS A 67 -20.73 5.00 2.45
CA LYS A 67 -19.40 4.91 3.06
C LYS A 67 -19.59 4.64 4.54
N GLY A 68 -18.82 3.71 5.09
CA GLY A 68 -18.95 3.37 6.49
C GLY A 68 -17.85 2.45 7.00
N THR A 69 -17.95 2.19 8.28
CA THR A 69 -17.15 1.22 9.01
C THR A 69 -17.89 -0.11 9.06
N PHE A 70 -17.16 -1.18 8.81
CA PHE A 70 -17.67 -2.54 8.76
C PHE A 70 -16.73 -3.48 9.47
N GLN A 71 -17.26 -4.62 9.91
CA GLN A 71 -16.47 -5.69 10.49
C GLN A 71 -16.30 -6.83 9.46
N VAL A 72 -15.09 -7.36 9.35
CA VAL A 72 -14.82 -8.52 8.51
C VAL A 72 -15.44 -9.76 9.14
N TYR A 73 -16.39 -10.38 8.45
CA TYR A 73 -17.06 -11.59 8.90
C TYR A 73 -16.32 -12.86 8.45
N GLN A 74 -15.98 -12.90 7.16
CA GLN A 74 -15.34 -14.04 6.52
C GLN A 74 -14.42 -13.56 5.39
N SER A 75 -13.33 -14.29 5.15
CA SER A 75 -12.41 -14.06 4.04
C SER A 75 -12.32 -15.30 3.14
N GLN A 76 -12.07 -15.08 1.86
CA GLN A 76 -11.87 -16.12 0.86
C GLN A 76 -10.80 -15.70 -0.14
N TYR A 77 -9.95 -16.65 -0.53
CA TYR A 77 -9.04 -16.47 -1.66
C TYR A 77 -9.70 -16.91 -2.96
N ASN A 78 -9.90 -15.99 -3.89
CA ASN A 78 -10.36 -16.26 -5.24
C ASN A 78 -9.15 -16.62 -6.12
N ARG A 79 -8.98 -17.92 -6.41
CA ARG A 79 -7.82 -18.44 -7.17
C ARG A 79 -7.78 -17.97 -8.61
N GLU A 80 -8.94 -17.82 -9.26
CA GLU A 80 -9.01 -17.40 -10.67
C GLU A 80 -8.53 -15.96 -10.87
N ARG A 81 -8.82 -15.11 -9.89
CA ARG A 81 -8.46 -13.69 -9.92
C ARG A 81 -7.21 -13.37 -9.10
N ALA A 82 -6.67 -14.37 -8.39
CA ALA A 82 -5.56 -14.23 -7.44
C ALA A 82 -5.76 -13.07 -6.43
N VAL A 83 -6.98 -12.90 -5.91
CA VAL A 83 -7.33 -11.84 -4.94
C VAL A 83 -8.04 -12.40 -3.72
N PHE A 84 -7.88 -11.71 -2.60
CA PHE A 84 -8.73 -11.90 -1.44
C PHE A 84 -10.02 -11.10 -1.55
N GLU A 85 -11.12 -11.76 -1.19
CA GLU A 85 -12.43 -11.16 -1.06
C GLU A 85 -12.97 -11.41 0.35
N TYR A 86 -13.80 -10.48 0.81
CA TYR A 86 -14.27 -10.41 2.20
C TYR A 86 -15.78 -10.20 2.24
N GLN A 87 -16.45 -10.91 3.13
CA GLN A 87 -17.80 -10.59 3.56
C GLN A 87 -17.75 -9.66 4.75
N LEU A 88 -18.61 -8.65 4.73
CA LEU A 88 -18.68 -7.61 5.75
C LEU A 88 -19.99 -7.69 6.52
N VAL A 89 -19.92 -7.33 7.80
CA VAL A 89 -21.05 -7.14 8.70
C VAL A 89 -21.07 -5.70 9.19
N ASP A 90 -22.26 -5.13 9.34
CA ASP A 90 -22.45 -3.88 10.06
C ASP A 90 -22.26 -4.14 11.57
N PRO A 91 -21.26 -3.53 12.24
CA PRO A 91 -20.97 -3.80 13.64
C PRO A 91 -22.08 -3.34 14.60
N TYR A 92 -22.92 -2.38 14.19
CA TYR A 92 -24.01 -1.87 15.02
C TYR A 92 -25.28 -2.70 14.88
N ARG A 93 -25.55 -3.21 13.68
CA ARG A 93 -26.77 -3.97 13.37
C ARG A 93 -26.58 -5.48 13.43
N GLY A 94 -25.34 -5.95 13.35
CA GLY A 94 -25.00 -7.38 13.24
C GLY A 94 -25.43 -8.02 11.91
N THR A 95 -25.83 -7.21 10.92
CA THR A 95 -26.37 -7.68 9.64
C THR A 95 -25.29 -7.80 8.58
N ILE A 96 -25.34 -8.87 7.78
CA ILE A 96 -24.42 -9.05 6.66
C ILE A 96 -24.73 -8.02 5.57
N VAL A 97 -23.70 -7.32 5.11
CA VAL A 97 -23.83 -6.27 4.11
C VAL A 97 -24.08 -6.89 2.74
N LYS A 98 -24.94 -6.24 1.93
CA LYS A 98 -25.25 -6.66 0.54
C LYS A 98 -25.65 -8.14 0.40
N ASN A 99 -26.43 -8.67 1.36
CA ASN A 99 -26.85 -10.08 1.36
C ASN A 99 -25.67 -11.08 1.25
N GLY A 100 -24.50 -10.72 1.77
CA GLY A 100 -23.30 -11.58 1.73
C GLY A 100 -22.44 -11.43 0.49
N ALA A 101 -22.51 -10.30 -0.21
CA ALA A 101 -21.61 -10.03 -1.33
C ALA A 101 -20.14 -10.02 -0.89
N TRP A 102 -19.30 -10.60 -1.75
CA TRP A 102 -17.86 -10.61 -1.59
C TRP A 102 -17.24 -9.31 -2.10
N ILE A 103 -16.52 -8.60 -1.24
CA ILE A 103 -15.89 -7.31 -1.53
C ILE A 103 -14.37 -7.52 -1.60
N ARG A 104 -13.74 -6.96 -2.64
CA ARG A 104 -12.31 -7.18 -2.88
C ARG A 104 -11.46 -6.43 -1.88
N GLU A 105 -10.30 -7.01 -1.56
CA GLU A 105 -9.31 -6.44 -0.65
C GLU A 105 -8.96 -4.97 -0.95
N ARG A 106 -8.82 -4.62 -2.24
CA ARG A 106 -8.41 -3.28 -2.67
C ARG A 106 -9.43 -2.18 -2.29
N ASP A 107 -10.70 -2.56 -2.17
CA ASP A 107 -11.83 -1.67 -1.89
C ASP A 107 -12.01 -1.43 -0.37
N LEU A 108 -11.18 -2.09 0.45
CA LEU A 108 -11.17 -1.99 1.90
C LEU A 108 -9.96 -1.20 2.40
N ARG A 109 -10.13 -0.55 3.55
CA ARG A 109 -9.06 0.12 4.30
C ARG A 109 -9.15 -0.29 5.76
N ILE A 110 -8.02 -0.64 6.38
CA ILE A 110 -8.01 -0.99 7.81
C ILE A 110 -8.34 0.27 8.61
N GLU A 111 -9.22 0.13 9.59
CA GLU A 111 -9.46 1.13 10.62
C GLU A 111 -8.82 0.68 11.93
N LYS A 112 -9.13 -0.56 12.35
CA LYS A 112 -8.61 -1.16 13.58
C LYS A 112 -8.46 -2.67 13.41
N ARG A 113 -7.36 -3.23 13.93
CA ARG A 113 -7.18 -4.68 14.03
C ARG A 113 -7.97 -5.23 15.21
N GLY A 114 -8.67 -6.34 14.99
CA GLY A 114 -9.45 -7.07 16.01
C GLY A 114 -8.58 -7.90 16.94
#